data_AF-A0A257N1L9-F1
#
_entry.id   AF-A0A257N1L9-F1
#
_cell.length_a   1.000
_cell.length_b   1.000
_cell.length_c   1.000
_cell.angle_alpha   90.00
_cell.angle_beta   90.00
_cell.angle_gamma   90.00
#
_symmetry.space_group_name_H-M   'P 1'
#
loop_
_entity.id
_entity.type
_entity.pdbx_description
1 polymer ?
#
loop_
_entity_poly.entity_id
_entity_poly.type
_entity_poly.pdbx_seq_one_letter_code
_entity_poly.pdbx_strand_id
1 'polypeptide(L)'
;MTRQKPDAIMHLAAESHVDRSIDGPAAFIETNIIGTYTLVEAARGYWQALPEAKKAGFRFHHISTDEVYGDLEDEHSLFTEETPYAPSSPYSASKASSDHIVRAWHRTYGLPVLVTNCSNNYGHFHFPEKLIPLVILNAL
;
A
#
# COMPACT_ATOMS: atom_id res chain seq x y z
N MET A 1 9.31 4.61 -27.72
CA MET A 1 8.59 4.58 -26.43
C MET A 1 7.96 5.94 -26.19
N THR A 2 6.64 6.03 -26.05
CA THR A 2 5.94 7.29 -25.78
C THR A 2 6.13 7.65 -24.30
N ARG A 3 6.67 8.84 -24.01
CA ARG A 3 6.85 9.33 -22.63
C ARG A 3 5.48 9.71 -22.06
N GLN A 4 4.98 8.91 -21.11
CA GLN A 4 3.73 9.20 -20.41
C GLN A 4 3.93 10.37 -19.43
N LYS A 5 2.88 11.18 -19.24
CA LYS A 5 2.86 12.35 -18.33
C LYS A 5 1.66 12.22 -17.38
N PRO A 6 1.74 11.36 -16.36
CA PRO A 6 0.61 11.06 -15.49
C PRO A 6 0.20 12.28 -14.66
N ASP A 7 -1.12 12.54 -14.60
CA ASP A 7 -1.68 13.53 -13.67
C ASP A 7 -1.91 12.93 -12.26
N ALA A 8 -1.91 11.60 -12.13
CA ALA A 8 -1.96 10.90 -10.86
C ALA A 8 -1.24 9.55 -10.92
N ILE A 9 -0.84 9.03 -9.76
CA ILE A 9 -0.30 7.68 -9.58
C ILE A 9 -1.19 6.94 -8.58
N MET A 10 -1.59 5.72 -8.92
CA MET A 10 -2.23 4.78 -8.00
C MET A 10 -1.28 3.60 -7.77
N HIS A 11 -0.73 3.49 -6.56
CA HIS A 11 0.26 2.49 -6.21
C HIS A 11 -0.38 1.31 -5.49
N LEU A 12 -0.60 0.22 -6.23
CA LEU A 12 -1.16 -1.04 -5.72
C LEU A 12 -0.13 -2.18 -5.72
N ALA A 13 1.03 -2.00 -6.37
CA ALA A 13 2.01 -3.06 -6.54
C ALA A 13 2.66 -3.42 -5.20
N ALA A 14 2.50 -4.67 -4.78
CA ALA A 14 3.01 -5.18 -3.51
C ALA A 14 3.07 -6.72 -3.54
N GLU A 15 3.95 -7.29 -2.72
CA GLU A 15 3.76 -8.65 -2.23
C GLU A 15 2.65 -8.62 -1.16
N SER A 16 1.67 -9.51 -1.28
CA SER A 16 0.37 -9.37 -0.58
C SER A 16 -0.04 -10.56 0.30
N HIS A 17 0.73 -11.66 0.33
CA HIS A 17 0.34 -12.87 1.03
C HIS A 17 1.03 -13.01 2.39
N VAL A 18 0.26 -12.99 3.48
CA VAL A 18 0.77 -13.13 4.85
C VAL A 18 1.61 -14.40 5.04
N ASP A 19 1.10 -15.58 4.69
CA ASP A 19 1.85 -16.84 4.83
C ASP A 19 3.19 -16.84 4.08
N ARG A 20 3.22 -16.36 2.82
CA ARG A 20 4.49 -16.22 2.07
C ARG A 20 5.46 -15.25 2.73
N SER A 21 4.97 -14.26 3.47
CA SER A 21 5.82 -13.31 4.21
C SER A 21 6.52 -13.94 5.41
N ILE A 22 5.97 -15.01 5.98
CA ILE A 22 6.58 -15.78 7.08
C ILE A 22 7.72 -16.64 6.53
N ASP A 23 7.49 -17.31 5.40
CA ASP A 23 8.50 -18.18 4.77
C ASP A 23 9.60 -17.40 4.04
N GLY A 24 9.26 -16.25 3.44
CA GLY A 24 10.14 -15.46 2.59
C GLY A 24 9.98 -13.95 2.74
N PRO A 25 10.32 -13.37 3.90
CA PRO A 25 10.08 -11.95 4.20
C PRO A 25 10.88 -10.97 3.32
N ALA A 26 12.01 -11.39 2.74
CA ALA A 26 12.88 -10.51 1.96
C ALA A 26 12.16 -9.83 0.78
N ALA A 27 11.32 -10.57 0.06
CA ALA A 27 10.56 -10.03 -1.07
C ALA A 27 9.59 -8.91 -0.66
N PHE A 28 9.04 -8.98 0.57
CA PHE A 28 8.16 -7.95 1.12
C PHE A 28 8.92 -6.68 1.47
N ILE A 29 10.14 -6.81 2.00
CA ILE A 29 11.01 -5.66 2.26
C ILE A 29 11.39 -4.98 0.94
N GLU A 30 11.84 -5.76 -0.04
CA GLU A 30 12.26 -5.25 -1.35
C GLU A 30 11.11 -4.57 -2.09
N THR A 31 9.99 -5.24 -2.26
CA THR A 31 8.88 -4.68 -3.06
C THR A 31 8.10 -3.63 -2.28
N ASN A 32 7.67 -3.92 -1.04
CA ASN A 32 6.72 -3.04 -0.35
C ASN A 32 7.40 -1.82 0.26
N ILE A 33 8.63 -1.95 0.77
CA ILE A 33 9.37 -0.84 1.40
C ILE A 33 10.25 -0.15 0.37
N ILE A 34 11.25 -0.86 -0.18
CA ILE A 34 12.24 -0.27 -1.09
C ILE A 34 11.57 0.16 -2.40
N GLY A 35 10.65 -0.65 -2.93
CA GLY A 35 9.86 -0.31 -4.11
C GLY A 35 9.00 0.95 -3.90
N THR A 36 8.31 1.07 -2.77
CA THR A 36 7.53 2.28 -2.44
C THR A 36 8.43 3.51 -2.31
N TYR A 37 9.56 3.41 -1.60
CA TYR A 37 10.54 4.48 -1.51
C TYR A 37 10.99 4.94 -2.90
N THR A 38 11.37 3.98 -3.76
CA THR A 38 11.86 4.25 -5.11
C THR A 38 10.81 4.97 -5.94
N LEU A 39 9.56 4.50 -5.90
CA LEU A 39 8.45 5.08 -6.65
C LEU A 39 8.09 6.48 -6.14
N VAL A 40 8.06 6.68 -4.83
CA VAL A 40 7.74 7.97 -4.19
C VAL A 40 8.83 9.00 -4.47
N GLU A 41 10.12 8.62 -4.45
CA GLU A 41 11.21 9.51 -4.85
C GLU A 41 11.13 9.89 -6.33
N ALA A 42 10.86 8.93 -7.21
CA ALA A 42 10.67 9.21 -8.63
C ALA A 42 9.46 10.14 -8.87
N ALA A 43 8.34 9.89 -8.15
CA ALA A 43 7.15 10.73 -8.20
C ALA A 43 7.43 12.15 -7.71
N ARG A 44 8.21 12.31 -6.63
CA ARG A 44 8.65 13.61 -6.12
C ARG A 44 9.46 14.37 -7.17
N GLY A 45 10.45 13.73 -7.78
CA GLY A 45 11.26 14.34 -8.85
C GLY A 45 10.40 14.77 -10.05
N TYR A 46 9.47 13.91 -10.48
CA TYR A 46 8.53 14.23 -11.56
C TYR A 46 7.63 15.42 -11.20
N TRP A 47 6.98 15.36 -10.04
CA TRP A 47 6.06 16.39 -9.56
C TRP A 47 6.73 17.75 -9.39
N GLN A 48 7.98 17.80 -8.90
CA GLN A 48 8.73 19.05 -8.77
C GLN A 48 9.05 19.71 -10.12
N ALA A 49 9.17 18.92 -11.19
CA ALA A 49 9.42 19.40 -12.54
C ALA A 49 8.13 19.78 -13.31
N LEU A 50 6.94 19.58 -12.71
CA LEU A 50 5.69 19.95 -13.35
C LEU A 50 5.48 21.47 -13.38
N PRO A 51 4.86 22.01 -14.44
CA PRO A 51 4.33 23.38 -14.41
C PRO A 51 3.31 23.54 -13.29
N GLU A 52 3.27 24.72 -12.67
CA GLU A 52 2.47 24.99 -11.46
C GLU A 52 1.00 24.54 -11.56
N ALA A 53 0.36 24.82 -12.70
CA ALA A 53 -1.02 24.43 -12.95
C ALA A 53 -1.25 22.90 -12.89
N LYS A 54 -0.29 22.10 -13.36
CA LYS A 54 -0.34 20.62 -13.26
C LYS A 54 0.09 20.13 -11.89
N LYS A 55 1.09 20.78 -11.29
CA LYS A 55 1.63 20.45 -9.98
C LYS A 55 0.56 20.50 -8.88
N ALA A 56 -0.34 21.48 -8.96
CA ALA A 56 -1.46 21.63 -8.03
C ALA A 56 -2.50 20.49 -8.13
N GLY A 57 -2.71 19.96 -9.34
CA GLY A 57 -3.65 18.86 -9.60
C GLY A 57 -3.09 17.47 -9.33
N PHE A 58 -1.77 17.32 -9.22
CA PHE A 58 -1.13 16.01 -9.09
C PHE A 58 -1.52 15.28 -7.80
N ARG A 59 -1.72 13.96 -7.86
CA ARG A 59 -1.97 13.12 -6.68
C ARG A 59 -1.19 11.81 -6.73
N PHE A 60 -0.61 11.43 -5.59
CA PHE A 60 -0.04 10.11 -5.37
C PHE A 60 -0.94 9.34 -4.39
N HIS A 61 -1.70 8.36 -4.89
CA HIS A 61 -2.58 7.54 -4.08
C HIS A 61 -1.89 6.21 -3.76
N HIS A 62 -1.57 6.01 -2.48
CA HIS A 62 -1.00 4.79 -1.93
C HIS A 62 -2.11 3.90 -1.37
N ILE A 63 -2.22 2.67 -1.90
CA ILE A 63 -3.21 1.69 -1.46
C ILE A 63 -2.55 0.75 -0.44
N SER A 64 -3.15 0.70 0.75
CA SER A 64 -2.68 -0.07 1.89
C SER A 64 -3.81 -0.92 2.49
N THR A 65 -3.55 -1.51 3.64
CA THR A 65 -4.40 -2.52 4.30
C THR A 65 -4.73 -2.08 5.72
N ASP A 66 -5.86 -2.52 6.25
CA ASP A 66 -6.23 -2.45 7.66
C ASP A 66 -5.28 -3.24 8.59
N GLU A 67 -4.58 -4.27 8.09
CA GLU A 67 -3.63 -5.06 8.90
C GLU A 67 -2.50 -4.22 9.51
N VAL A 68 -2.27 -2.99 9.05
CA VAL A 68 -1.30 -2.07 9.68
C VAL A 68 -1.69 -1.70 11.12
N TYR A 69 -2.98 -1.80 11.46
CA TYR A 69 -3.52 -1.48 12.77
C TYR A 69 -3.41 -2.65 13.77
N GLY A 70 -2.97 -3.83 13.33
CA GLY A 70 -2.85 -5.01 14.17
C GLY A 70 -4.17 -5.75 14.34
N ASP A 71 -4.39 -6.29 15.55
CA ASP A 71 -5.57 -7.06 15.92
C ASP A 71 -6.51 -6.24 16.81
N LEU A 72 -7.81 -6.51 16.74
CA LEU A 72 -8.81 -5.94 17.65
C LEU A 72 -9.00 -6.85 18.86
N GLU A 73 -8.98 -6.28 20.07
CA GLU A 73 -9.16 -7.02 21.32
C GLU A 73 -10.64 -7.36 21.61
N ASP A 74 -11.58 -6.63 21.02
CA ASP A 74 -13.03 -6.75 21.23
C ASP A 74 -13.78 -6.80 19.88
N GLU A 75 -14.76 -7.69 19.78
CA GLU A 75 -15.62 -7.91 18.61
C GLU A 75 -16.49 -6.70 18.24
N HIS A 76 -16.67 -5.75 19.15
CA HIS A 76 -17.36 -4.48 18.88
C HIS A 76 -16.44 -3.32 18.53
N SER A 77 -15.12 -3.50 18.64
CA SER A 77 -14.16 -2.47 18.27
C SER A 77 -14.03 -2.36 16.76
N LEU A 78 -13.68 -1.17 16.27
CA LEU A 78 -13.47 -0.89 14.85
C LEU A 78 -12.17 -0.11 14.67
N PHE A 79 -11.49 -0.34 13.56
CA PHE A 79 -10.39 0.52 13.15
C PHE A 79 -10.91 1.88 12.67
N THR A 80 -10.17 2.91 13.02
CA THR A 80 -10.36 4.29 12.55
C THR A 80 -9.04 4.80 11.98
N GLU A 81 -9.07 5.90 11.24
CA GLU A 81 -7.86 6.52 10.70
C GLU A 81 -6.89 7.03 11.79
N GLU A 82 -7.38 7.17 13.02
CA GLU A 82 -6.60 7.55 14.21
C GLU A 82 -6.08 6.34 15.00
N THR A 83 -6.47 5.11 14.64
CA THR A 83 -5.99 3.90 15.33
C THR A 83 -4.47 3.77 15.20
N PRO A 84 -3.74 3.50 16.30
CA PRO A 84 -2.29 3.29 16.24
C PRO A 84 -1.90 2.13 15.33
N TYR A 85 -0.73 2.24 14.72
CA TYR A 85 -0.15 1.14 13.95
C TYR A 85 0.44 0.10 14.91
N ALA A 86 0.09 -1.18 14.73
CA ALA A 86 0.54 -2.29 15.56
C ALA A 86 0.65 -3.60 14.74
N PRO A 87 1.42 -3.64 13.64
CA PRO A 87 1.43 -4.76 12.71
C PRO A 87 1.98 -6.06 13.33
N SER A 88 1.30 -7.19 13.05
CA SER A 88 1.61 -8.51 13.63
C SER A 88 2.44 -9.44 12.72
N SER A 89 2.67 -9.08 11.44
CA SER A 89 3.31 -9.95 10.43
C SER A 89 4.36 -9.21 9.59
N PRO A 90 5.32 -9.91 8.93
CA PRO A 90 6.26 -9.25 8.02
C PRO A 90 5.55 -8.50 6.87
N TYR A 91 4.44 -9.05 6.35
CA TYR A 91 3.58 -8.36 5.39
C TYR A 91 3.03 -7.04 5.95
N SER A 92 2.30 -7.08 7.06
CA SER A 92 1.65 -5.89 7.64
C SER A 92 2.69 -4.85 8.10
N ALA A 93 3.83 -5.27 8.64
CA ALA A 93 4.94 -4.39 9.00
C ALA A 93 5.56 -3.70 7.77
N SER A 94 5.66 -4.41 6.64
CA SER A 94 6.14 -3.83 5.38
C SER A 94 5.16 -2.79 4.83
N LYS A 95 3.84 -3.03 4.93
CA LYS A 95 2.80 -2.08 4.53
C LYS A 95 2.77 -0.86 5.46
N ALA A 96 2.83 -1.07 6.77
CA ALA A 96 2.96 -0.02 7.77
C ALA A 96 4.15 0.92 7.49
N SER A 97 5.31 0.32 7.19
CA SER A 97 6.52 1.06 6.83
C SER A 97 6.32 1.89 5.54
N SER A 98 5.67 1.32 4.53
CA SER A 98 5.36 2.01 3.27
C SER A 98 4.44 3.23 3.49
N ASP A 99 3.45 3.11 4.38
CA ASP A 99 2.55 4.23 4.73
C ASP A 99 3.34 5.37 5.39
N HIS A 100 4.24 5.03 6.32
CA HIS A 100 5.09 6.02 6.99
C HIS A 100 6.02 6.73 6.01
N ILE A 101 6.61 6.02 5.04
CA ILE A 101 7.43 6.63 3.98
C ILE A 101 6.59 7.63 3.17
N VAL A 102 5.42 7.23 2.68
CA VAL A 102 4.55 8.10 1.87
C VAL A 102 4.14 9.35 2.66
N ARG A 103 3.71 9.20 3.92
CA ARG A 103 3.33 10.33 4.79
C ARG A 103 4.53 11.24 5.11
N ALA A 104 5.71 10.67 5.34
CA ALA A 104 6.92 11.44 5.57
C ALA A 104 7.31 12.27 4.34
N TRP A 105 7.09 11.74 3.12
CA TRP A 105 7.36 12.48 1.89
C TRP A 105 6.44 13.67 1.69
N HIS A 106 5.16 13.52 2.02
CA HIS A 106 4.25 14.65 2.09
C HIS A 106 4.72 15.68 3.13
N ARG A 107 5.02 15.24 4.36
CA ARG A 107 5.40 16.16 5.45
C ARG A 107 6.69 16.92 5.16
N THR A 108 7.68 16.26 4.58
CA THR A 108 9.02 16.83 4.36
C THR A 108 9.13 17.61 3.05
N TYR A 109 8.50 17.11 1.98
CA TYR A 109 8.69 17.66 0.62
C TYR A 109 7.43 18.26 0.00
N GLY A 110 6.28 18.16 0.67
CA GLY A 110 5.00 18.67 0.18
C GLY A 110 4.37 17.84 -0.94
N LEU A 111 4.86 16.64 -1.23
CA LEU A 111 4.29 15.77 -2.26
C LEU A 111 2.81 15.49 -1.93
N PRO A 112 1.84 15.76 -2.82
CA PRO A 112 0.42 15.57 -2.52
C PRO A 112 0.05 14.08 -2.56
N VAL A 113 -0.02 13.46 -1.37
CA VAL A 113 -0.31 12.03 -1.20
C VAL A 113 -1.70 11.79 -0.61
N LEU A 114 -2.28 10.63 -0.92
CA LEU A 114 -3.45 10.05 -0.27
C LEU A 114 -3.09 8.62 0.16
N VAL A 115 -3.52 8.20 1.35
CA VAL A 115 -3.37 6.83 1.83
C VAL A 115 -4.75 6.28 2.14
N THR A 116 -5.03 5.07 1.66
CA THR A 116 -6.27 4.34 1.98
C THR A 116 -5.94 2.98 2.56
N ASN A 117 -6.49 2.66 3.73
CA ASN A 117 -6.41 1.36 4.38
C ASN A 117 -7.78 0.68 4.21
N CYS A 118 -7.82 -0.52 3.63
CA CYS A 118 -9.06 -1.24 3.35
C CYS A 118 -9.01 -2.65 3.95
N SER A 119 -10.20 -3.22 4.19
CA SER A 119 -10.37 -4.58 4.66
C SER A 119 -10.07 -5.63 3.59
N ASN A 120 -10.14 -6.91 3.96
CA ASN A 120 -10.01 -8.03 3.02
C ASN A 120 -10.95 -7.86 1.81
N ASN A 121 -10.37 -7.99 0.61
CA ASN A 121 -11.09 -7.96 -0.65
C ASN A 121 -11.44 -9.39 -1.12
N TYR A 122 -12.54 -9.54 -1.85
CA TYR A 122 -12.92 -10.80 -2.49
C TYR A 122 -13.71 -10.54 -3.78
N GLY A 123 -13.66 -11.48 -4.73
CA GLY A 123 -14.42 -11.36 -5.98
C GLY A 123 -13.71 -11.99 -7.19
N HIS A 124 -14.13 -11.58 -8.37
CA HIS A 124 -13.57 -12.05 -9.64
C HIS A 124 -12.07 -11.76 -9.74
N PHE A 125 -11.32 -12.65 -10.40
CA PHE A 125 -9.87 -12.57 -10.62
C PHE A 125 -9.01 -12.63 -9.34
N HIS A 126 -9.57 -13.12 -8.23
CA HIS A 126 -8.79 -13.36 -7.01
C HIS A 126 -7.91 -14.59 -7.17
N PHE A 127 -6.58 -14.41 -7.12
CA PHE A 127 -5.63 -15.50 -7.23
C PHE A 127 -5.87 -16.56 -6.14
N PRO A 128 -5.83 -17.87 -6.46
CA PRO A 128 -6.32 -18.95 -5.59
C PRO A 128 -5.33 -19.34 -4.48
N GLU A 129 -4.82 -18.34 -3.77
CA GLU A 129 -3.99 -18.50 -2.58
C GLU A 129 -4.71 -17.95 -1.33
N LYS A 130 -5.73 -17.10 -1.51
CA LYS A 130 -6.52 -16.54 -0.41
C LYS A 130 -7.73 -17.42 -0.08
N LEU A 131 -8.23 -17.32 1.15
CA LEU A 131 -9.26 -18.22 1.71
C LEU A 131 -10.45 -18.49 0.78
N ILE A 132 -11.16 -17.45 0.34
CA ILE A 132 -12.39 -17.59 -0.48
C ILE A 132 -12.12 -18.31 -1.81
N PRO A 133 -11.22 -17.84 -2.71
CA PRO A 133 -10.98 -18.53 -3.98
C PRO A 133 -10.35 -19.92 -3.80
N LEU A 134 -9.50 -20.13 -2.78
CA LEU A 134 -8.91 -21.44 -2.49
C LEU A 134 -9.97 -22.48 -2.12
N VAL A 135 -10.90 -22.12 -1.23
CA VAL A 135 -11.99 -23.02 -0.80
C VAL A 135 -12.92 -23.33 -1.96
N ILE A 136 -13.30 -22.33 -2.76
CA ILE A 136 -14.19 -22.53 -3.92
C ILE A 136 -13.57 -23.52 -4.91
N LEU A 137 -12.29 -23.39 -5.24
CA LEU A 137 -11.66 -24.28 -6.22
C LEU A 137 -11.44 -25.71 -5.68
N ASN A 138 -11.15 -25.87 -4.39
CA ASN A 138 -10.95 -27.20 -3.80
C ASN A 138 -12.25 -27.98 -3.55
N ALA A 139 -13.39 -27.29 -3.53
CA ALA A 139 -14.71 -27.91 -3.33
C ALA A 139 -15.40 -28.35 -4.64
N LEU A 140 -14.84 -27.98 -5.79
CA LEU A 140 -15.29 -28.40 -7.13
C LEU A 140 -14.61 -29.71 -7.54
#